data_AF-A0A3C0TH21-F1
#
_entry.id   AF-A0A3C0TH21-F1
#
_cell.length_a   1.000
_cell.length_b   1.000
_cell.length_c   1.000
_cell.angle_alpha   90.00
_cell.angle_beta   90.00
_cell.angle_gamma   90.00
#
_symmetry.space_group_name_H-M   'P 1'
#
loop_
_entity.id
_entity.type
_entity.pdbx_description
1 polymer ?
#
loop_
_entity_poly.entity_id
_entity_poly.type
_entity_poly.pdbx_seq_one_letter_code
_entity_poly.pdbx_strand_id
1 'polypeptide(L)'
;MNKKVLTILEYDKIIDMLAAETHSGVAASKARRLTPSSNRDEIISWQAQTSAALDRLLRFDRPSFHGLTDPRAAIRPLEKGGVLGAGELLDICRLLELAADAILIGSKPEERDILSGMFDGLTDIPELRTEIKRCIISPEEIADDASAELKSIRRTIRGMDARIRDQLNKTIASSSDMLRETIVTIRDGRYCLPVRSEFKSSFPGMIHDRSSTGSTFFIEPMEVVNLNNELSTWFAKEQDEISKILKDLSLLLAPHTEVISADFLLLLDLDFIFAKAALSRKMNATEPLFQGKYIQLKSARHPLIDPKKVVPIDLTLGREYDLLVITGPNTGGKTVTLKTVGLFELMGMAGLHI
;
A
#
# COMPACT_ATOMS: atom_id res chain seq x y z
N MET A 1 5.09 -14.57 -27.86
CA MET A 1 5.76 -15.51 -26.94
C MET A 1 4.92 -16.76 -26.75
N ASN A 2 5.51 -17.97 -26.79
CA ASN A 2 4.77 -19.22 -26.63
C ASN A 2 4.51 -19.50 -25.14
N LYS A 3 3.26 -19.37 -24.68
CA LYS A 3 2.88 -19.60 -23.27
C LYS A 3 3.28 -20.98 -22.76
N LYS A 4 3.26 -22.01 -23.62
CA LYS A 4 3.65 -23.38 -23.27
C LYS A 4 5.12 -23.45 -22.85
N VAL A 5 5.99 -22.67 -23.48
CA VAL A 5 7.44 -22.64 -23.17
C VAL A 5 7.68 -22.04 -21.79
N LEU A 6 7.00 -20.93 -21.46
CA LEU A 6 7.10 -20.29 -20.14
C LEU A 6 6.71 -21.26 -19.01
N THR A 7 5.62 -22.03 -19.21
CA THR A 7 5.18 -23.03 -18.23
C THR A 7 6.13 -24.22 -18.13
N ILE A 8 6.64 -24.75 -19.26
CA ILE A 8 7.57 -25.89 -19.25
C ILE A 8 8.88 -25.54 -18.53
N LEU A 9 9.37 -24.32 -18.74
CA LEU A 9 10.59 -23.80 -18.14
C LEU A 9 10.37 -23.23 -16.73
N GLU A 10 9.13 -23.24 -16.23
CA GLU A 10 8.78 -22.78 -14.88
C GLU A 10 9.16 -21.30 -14.63
N TYR A 11 9.06 -20.47 -15.68
CA TYR A 11 9.38 -19.05 -15.63
C TYR A 11 8.45 -18.30 -14.67
N ASP A 12 7.20 -18.75 -14.52
CA ASP A 12 6.24 -18.27 -13.53
C ASP A 12 6.79 -18.32 -12.11
N LYS A 13 7.56 -19.35 -11.74
CA LYS A 13 8.18 -19.45 -10.42
C LYS A 13 9.27 -18.40 -10.20
N ILE A 14 10.02 -18.05 -11.25
CA ILE A 14 11.00 -16.94 -11.19
C ILE A 14 10.29 -15.60 -11.02
N ILE A 15 9.17 -15.43 -11.72
CA ILE A 15 8.33 -14.23 -11.59
C ILE A 15 7.72 -14.12 -10.19
N ASP A 16 7.30 -15.22 -9.57
CA ASP A 16 6.83 -15.22 -8.19
C ASP A 16 7.96 -14.89 -7.20
N MET A 17 9.17 -15.43 -7.43
CA MET A 17 10.35 -15.03 -6.67
C MET A 17 10.63 -13.53 -6.81
N LEU A 18 10.55 -12.97 -8.02
CA LEU A 18 10.73 -11.53 -8.26
C LEU A 18 9.67 -10.69 -7.56
N ALA A 19 8.39 -11.09 -7.66
CA ALA A 19 7.28 -10.38 -7.03
C ALA A 19 7.39 -10.39 -5.50
N ALA A 20 7.99 -11.42 -4.90
CA ALA A 20 8.25 -11.47 -3.46
C ALA A 20 9.37 -10.50 -3.02
N GLU A 21 10.23 -10.04 -3.94
CA GLU A 21 11.29 -9.07 -3.63
C GLU A 21 10.85 -7.60 -3.78
N THR A 22 9.63 -7.33 -4.25
CA THR A 22 9.06 -5.96 -4.34
C THR A 22 8.53 -5.49 -2.98
N HIS A 23 8.61 -4.19 -2.68
CA HIS A 23 8.06 -3.63 -1.45
C HIS A 23 6.55 -3.28 -1.55
N SER A 24 6.04 -3.07 -2.77
CA SER A 24 4.67 -2.64 -3.02
C SER A 24 3.84 -3.65 -3.83
N GLY A 25 2.54 -3.71 -3.57
CA GLY A 25 1.62 -4.58 -4.32
C GLY A 25 1.49 -4.20 -5.80
N VAL A 26 1.66 -2.91 -6.12
CA VAL A 26 1.67 -2.39 -7.49
C VAL A 26 2.91 -2.86 -8.26
N ALA A 27 4.09 -2.87 -7.62
CA ALA A 27 5.32 -3.40 -8.21
C ALA A 27 5.26 -4.92 -8.33
N ALA A 28 4.71 -5.65 -7.34
CA ALA A 28 4.46 -7.09 -7.46
C ALA A 28 3.58 -7.42 -8.67
N SER A 29 2.54 -6.61 -8.91
CA SER A 29 1.67 -6.74 -10.07
C SER A 29 2.38 -6.41 -11.38
N LYS A 30 3.33 -5.45 -11.37
CA LYS A 30 4.21 -5.17 -12.52
C LYS A 30 5.16 -6.34 -12.80
N ALA A 31 5.78 -6.91 -11.77
CA ALA A 31 6.65 -8.08 -11.87
C ALA A 31 5.93 -9.29 -12.45
N ARG A 32 4.69 -9.56 -12.01
CA ARG A 32 3.86 -10.65 -12.55
C ARG A 32 3.53 -10.53 -14.04
N ARG A 33 3.64 -9.33 -14.60
CA ARG A 33 3.43 -9.05 -16.03
C ARG A 33 4.73 -9.04 -16.84
N LEU A 34 5.89 -9.23 -16.20
CA LEU A 34 7.18 -9.23 -16.88
C LEU A 34 7.27 -10.42 -17.84
N THR A 35 7.37 -10.13 -19.13
CA THR A 35 7.60 -11.13 -20.17
C THR A 35 8.94 -10.87 -20.87
N PRO A 36 9.65 -11.91 -21.32
CA PRO A 36 10.89 -11.74 -22.05
C PRO A 36 10.68 -10.94 -23.35
N SER A 37 11.58 -10.01 -23.64
CA SER A 37 11.55 -9.19 -24.87
C SER A 37 12.42 -9.79 -25.96
N SER A 38 12.05 -9.55 -27.22
CA SER A 38 12.90 -9.83 -28.39
C SER A 38 13.68 -8.61 -28.88
N ASN A 39 13.47 -7.44 -28.28
CA ASN A 39 14.18 -6.21 -28.64
C ASN A 39 15.49 -6.13 -27.86
N ARG A 40 16.62 -6.19 -28.57
CA ARG A 40 17.95 -6.20 -27.97
C ARG A 40 18.26 -4.93 -27.17
N ASP A 41 17.86 -3.76 -27.67
CA ASP A 41 18.18 -2.48 -27.00
C ASP A 41 17.42 -2.35 -25.68
N GLU A 42 16.18 -2.83 -25.64
CA GLU A 42 15.36 -2.91 -24.44
C GLU A 42 15.98 -3.87 -23.41
N ILE A 43 16.40 -5.06 -23.84
CA ILE A 43 17.05 -6.04 -22.97
C ILE A 43 18.34 -5.47 -22.36
N ILE A 44 19.20 -4.86 -23.18
CA ILE A 44 20.46 -4.24 -22.70
C ILE A 44 20.16 -3.13 -21.69
N SER A 45 19.17 -2.28 -21.97
CA SER A 45 18.74 -1.24 -21.03
C SER A 45 18.26 -1.82 -19.70
N TRP A 46 17.42 -2.86 -19.73
CA TRP A 46 16.92 -3.50 -18.51
C TRP A 46 18.00 -4.21 -17.71
N GLN A 47 18.98 -4.82 -18.37
CA GLN A 47 20.13 -5.44 -17.70
C GLN A 47 20.99 -4.39 -17.03
N ALA A 48 21.31 -3.30 -17.74
CA ALA A 48 22.06 -2.20 -17.18
C ALA A 48 21.36 -1.64 -15.93
N GLN A 49 20.03 -1.45 -15.98
CA GLN A 49 19.23 -1.00 -14.82
C GLN A 49 19.34 -1.94 -13.63
N THR A 50 19.26 -3.26 -13.86
CA THR A 50 19.41 -4.27 -12.81
C THR A 50 20.81 -4.23 -12.20
N SER A 51 21.86 -4.10 -13.03
CA SER A 51 23.25 -3.96 -12.59
C SER A 51 23.48 -2.70 -11.76
N ALA A 52 22.97 -1.55 -12.20
CA ALA A 52 23.07 -0.29 -11.46
C ALA A 52 22.37 -0.37 -10.10
N ALA A 53 21.16 -0.92 -10.05
CA ALA A 53 20.45 -1.12 -8.78
C ALA A 53 21.15 -2.13 -7.87
N LEU A 54 21.76 -3.19 -8.42
CA LEU A 54 22.53 -4.15 -7.63
C LEU A 54 23.76 -3.49 -7.01
N ASP A 55 24.50 -2.69 -7.77
CA ASP A 55 25.64 -1.92 -7.26
C ASP A 55 25.23 -0.98 -6.12
N ARG A 56 24.12 -0.25 -6.28
CA ARG A 56 23.54 0.58 -5.22
C ARG A 56 23.16 -0.24 -3.97
N LEU A 57 22.52 -1.41 -4.13
CA LEU A 57 22.14 -2.29 -3.02
C LEU A 57 23.32 -2.90 -2.25
N LEU A 58 24.49 -2.98 -2.87
CA LEU A 58 25.70 -3.51 -2.22
C LEU A 58 26.45 -2.43 -1.44
N ARG A 59 26.33 -1.17 -1.87
CA ARG A 59 27.01 -0.01 -1.26
C ARG A 59 26.16 0.70 -0.22
N PHE A 60 24.84 0.67 -0.38
CA PHE A 60 23.90 1.47 0.39
C PHE A 60 22.65 0.69 0.78
N ASP A 61 21.86 1.29 1.66
CA ASP A 61 20.54 0.78 2.00
C ASP A 61 19.56 0.93 0.84
N ARG A 62 18.71 -0.09 0.67
CA ARG A 62 17.63 -0.08 -0.32
C ARG A 62 16.62 1.02 0.03
N PRO A 63 16.19 1.86 -0.92
CA PRO A 63 15.04 2.72 -0.71
C PRO A 63 13.80 1.91 -0.33
N SER A 64 13.08 2.36 0.71
CA SER A 64 11.80 1.74 1.05
C SER A 64 10.73 2.22 0.08
N PHE A 65 9.88 1.30 -0.39
CA PHE A 65 8.70 1.64 -1.20
C PHE A 65 7.41 1.05 -0.57
N HIS A 66 7.49 0.70 0.72
CA HIS A 66 6.36 0.13 1.45
C HIS A 66 5.23 1.15 1.59
N GLY A 67 4.01 0.73 1.28
CA GLY A 67 2.83 1.58 1.29
C GLY A 67 2.61 2.37 0.00
N LEU A 68 3.38 2.12 -1.08
CA LEU A 68 3.06 2.68 -2.38
C LEU A 68 1.76 2.07 -2.92
N THR A 69 0.74 2.90 -3.08
CA THR A 69 -0.57 2.56 -3.65
C THR A 69 -0.74 3.23 -5.01
N ASP A 70 -1.69 2.75 -5.80
CA ASP A 70 -1.98 3.31 -7.13
C ASP A 70 -2.90 4.53 -7.00
N PRO A 71 -2.40 5.77 -7.26
CA PRO A 71 -3.18 6.97 -7.04
C PRO A 71 -4.21 7.21 -8.15
N ARG A 72 -4.22 6.44 -9.25
CA ARG A 72 -5.08 6.71 -10.42
C ARG A 72 -6.57 6.70 -10.08
N ALA A 73 -6.97 5.93 -9.06
CA ALA A 73 -8.35 5.93 -8.57
C ALA A 73 -8.71 7.27 -7.89
N ALA A 74 -7.78 7.87 -7.15
CA ALA A 74 -7.95 9.13 -6.43
C ALA A 74 -7.71 10.37 -7.33
N ILE A 75 -6.83 10.28 -8.32
CA ILE A 75 -6.54 11.38 -9.26
C ILE A 75 -7.78 11.73 -10.11
N ARG A 76 -8.52 10.73 -10.58
CA ARG A 76 -9.68 10.95 -11.46
C ARG A 76 -10.79 11.82 -10.84
N PRO A 77 -11.18 11.62 -9.57
CA PRO A 77 -12.04 12.55 -8.84
C PRO A 77 -11.44 13.95 -8.74
N LEU A 78 -10.16 14.08 -8.37
CA LEU A 78 -9.49 15.37 -8.19
C LEU A 78 -9.51 16.23 -9.45
N GLU A 79 -9.23 15.64 -10.63
CA GLU A 79 -9.30 16.32 -11.93
C GLU A 79 -10.69 16.90 -12.25
N LYS A 80 -11.74 16.34 -11.64
CA LYS A 80 -13.14 16.76 -11.82
C LYS A 80 -13.66 17.62 -10.67
N GLY A 81 -12.79 18.03 -9.74
CA GLY A 81 -13.18 18.77 -8.53
C GLY A 81 -13.93 17.90 -7.50
N GLY A 82 -13.75 16.59 -7.55
CA GLY A 82 -14.23 15.65 -6.55
C GLY A 82 -13.48 15.78 -5.22
N VAL A 83 -14.08 15.22 -4.16
CA VAL A 83 -13.53 15.21 -2.81
C VAL A 83 -13.04 13.81 -2.49
N LEU A 84 -11.82 13.71 -1.96
CA LEU A 84 -11.24 12.47 -1.48
C LEU A 84 -11.55 12.23 -0.02
N GLY A 85 -11.65 10.96 0.35
CA GLY A 85 -11.73 10.53 1.74
C GLY A 85 -10.38 10.62 2.45
N ALA A 86 -10.40 10.53 3.79
CA ALA A 86 -9.19 10.62 4.60
C ALA A 86 -8.14 9.54 4.25
N GLY A 87 -8.58 8.29 4.02
CA GLY A 87 -7.69 7.20 3.60
C GLY A 87 -7.00 7.47 2.25
N GLU A 88 -7.73 7.97 1.26
CA GLU A 88 -7.18 8.30 -0.07
C GLU A 88 -6.15 9.44 0.02
N LEU A 89 -6.42 10.45 0.86
CA LEU A 89 -5.48 11.54 1.12
C LEU A 89 -4.20 11.05 1.82
N LEU A 90 -4.34 10.12 2.78
CA LEU A 90 -3.19 9.49 3.44
C LEU A 90 -2.37 8.63 2.48
N ASP A 91 -3.01 7.90 1.56
CA ASP A 91 -2.34 7.13 0.52
C ASP A 91 -1.51 8.04 -0.41
N ILE A 92 -2.06 9.18 -0.83
CA ILE A 92 -1.31 10.19 -1.59
C ILE A 92 -0.19 10.79 -0.75
N CYS A 93 -0.43 11.10 0.52
CA CYS A 93 0.60 11.58 1.44
C CYS A 93 1.76 10.59 1.54
N ARG A 94 1.44 9.29 1.65
CA ARG A 94 2.44 8.22 1.70
C ARG A 94 3.29 8.17 0.42
N LEU A 95 2.68 8.30 -0.75
CA LEU A 95 3.41 8.40 -2.02
C LEU A 95 4.39 9.58 -2.02
N LEU A 96 3.93 10.77 -1.60
CA LEU A 96 4.79 11.96 -1.53
C LEU A 96 5.95 11.76 -0.54
N GLU A 97 5.75 11.06 0.57
CA GLU A 97 6.85 10.70 1.48
C GLU A 97 7.89 9.83 0.80
N LEU A 98 7.45 8.79 0.08
CA LEU A 98 8.33 7.88 -0.63
C LEU A 98 9.13 8.63 -1.71
N ALA A 99 8.51 9.60 -2.40
CA ALA A 99 9.20 10.47 -3.36
C ALA A 99 10.32 11.27 -2.67
N ALA A 100 10.01 11.94 -1.55
CA ALA A 100 11.00 12.71 -0.80
C ALA A 100 12.16 11.86 -0.26
N ASP A 101 11.86 10.68 0.28
CA ASP A 101 12.89 9.75 0.77
C ASP A 101 13.79 9.27 -0.38
N ALA A 102 13.20 8.96 -1.54
CA ALA A 102 13.94 8.56 -2.72
C ALA A 102 14.81 9.70 -3.28
N ILE A 103 14.33 10.95 -3.27
CA ILE A 103 15.12 12.14 -3.65
C ILE A 103 16.35 12.27 -2.75
N LEU A 104 16.19 12.14 -1.44
CA LEU A 104 17.30 12.23 -0.49
C LEU A 104 18.37 11.16 -0.79
N ILE A 105 17.95 9.93 -1.07
CA ILE A 105 18.87 8.85 -1.45
C ILE A 105 19.54 9.13 -2.81
N GLY A 106 18.78 9.60 -3.80
CA GLY A 106 19.26 9.86 -5.16
C GLY A 106 20.18 11.08 -5.31
N SER A 107 20.13 12.03 -4.38
CA SER A 107 20.87 13.30 -4.43
C SER A 107 22.39 13.20 -4.23
N LYS A 108 22.91 12.02 -3.90
CA LYS A 108 24.32 11.81 -3.58
C LYS A 108 25.20 11.84 -4.86
N PRO A 109 26.12 12.81 -5.03
CA PRO A 109 26.82 13.03 -6.31
C PRO A 109 27.74 11.88 -6.74
N GLU A 110 28.30 11.14 -5.78
CA GLU A 110 29.18 10.00 -6.02
C GLU A 110 28.43 8.77 -6.60
N GLU A 111 27.11 8.86 -6.71
CA GLU A 111 26.19 7.76 -7.04
C GLU A 111 25.45 8.01 -8.38
N ARG A 112 26.06 8.81 -9.26
CA ARG A 112 25.53 9.09 -10.59
C ARG A 112 25.66 7.86 -11.49
N ASP A 113 24.53 7.32 -11.91
CA ASP A 113 24.42 6.20 -12.84
C ASP A 113 23.19 6.36 -13.74
N ILE A 114 22.83 5.30 -14.47
CA ILE A 114 21.68 5.31 -15.39
C ILE A 114 20.32 5.42 -14.67
N LEU A 115 20.23 5.17 -13.36
CA LEU A 115 19.02 5.33 -12.55
C LEU A 115 18.87 6.75 -12.02
N SER A 116 19.95 7.55 -12.00
CA SER A 116 19.92 8.92 -11.49
C SER A 116 18.83 9.77 -12.14
N GLY A 117 18.58 9.62 -13.44
CA GLY A 117 17.51 10.35 -14.11
C GLY A 117 16.11 10.04 -13.57
N MET A 118 15.89 8.84 -13.02
CA MET A 118 14.62 8.47 -12.40
C MET A 118 14.46 9.13 -11.03
N PHE A 119 15.55 9.26 -10.26
CA PHE A 119 15.55 9.98 -8.99
C PHE A 119 15.43 11.49 -9.18
N ASP A 120 16.15 12.05 -10.16
CA ASP A 120 16.09 13.48 -10.49
C ASP A 120 14.71 13.91 -11.01
N GLY A 121 13.93 12.97 -11.56
CA GLY A 121 12.57 13.21 -12.04
C GLY A 121 11.51 13.28 -10.93
N LEU A 122 11.85 12.85 -9.71
CA LEU A 122 10.93 12.91 -8.57
C LEU A 122 10.80 14.35 -8.06
N THR A 123 9.60 14.71 -7.62
CA THR A 123 9.32 16.05 -7.07
C THR A 123 8.87 15.96 -5.61
N ASP A 124 9.50 16.74 -4.72
CA ASP A 124 9.01 16.87 -3.34
C ASP A 124 8.00 18.02 -3.25
N ILE A 125 6.92 17.80 -2.51
CA ILE A 125 5.90 18.80 -2.20
C ILE A 125 5.66 18.79 -0.67
N PRO A 126 6.58 19.38 0.11
CA PRO A 126 6.57 19.26 1.57
C PRO A 126 5.36 19.93 2.22
N GLU A 127 4.81 20.98 1.63
CA GLU A 127 3.64 21.71 2.13
C GLU A 127 2.41 20.79 2.17
N LEU A 128 2.17 20.03 1.10
CA LEU A 128 1.07 19.06 1.02
C LEU A 128 1.20 17.98 2.07
N ARG A 129 2.40 17.40 2.21
CA ARG A 129 2.66 16.34 3.20
C ARG A 129 2.40 16.83 4.62
N THR A 130 2.90 18.02 4.93
CA THR A 130 2.76 18.62 6.25
C THR A 130 1.29 18.89 6.56
N GLU A 131 0.56 19.47 5.61
CA GLU A 131 -0.84 19.83 5.82
C GLU A 131 -1.76 18.61 5.94
N ILE A 132 -1.56 17.58 5.11
CA ILE A 132 -2.34 16.33 5.21
C ILE A 132 -2.11 15.66 6.57
N LYS A 133 -0.85 15.53 7.01
CA LYS A 133 -0.51 14.92 8.31
C LYS A 133 -1.01 15.73 9.51
N ARG A 134 -1.05 17.05 9.38
CA ARG A 134 -1.58 17.93 10.43
C ARG A 134 -3.07 17.69 10.62
N CYS A 135 -3.80 17.51 9.51
CA CYS A 135 -5.25 17.38 9.53
C CYS A 135 -5.75 15.95 9.77
N ILE A 136 -5.02 14.92 9.30
CA ILE A 136 -5.49 13.52 9.29
C ILE A 136 -4.56 12.65 10.13
N ILE A 137 -5.10 12.06 11.20
CA ILE A 137 -4.36 11.16 12.10
C ILE A 137 -4.42 9.73 11.57
N SER A 138 -5.61 9.30 11.15
CA SER A 138 -5.87 7.97 10.60
C SER A 138 -7.04 8.01 9.60
N PRO A 139 -7.31 6.94 8.84
CA PRO A 139 -8.41 6.92 7.87
C PRO A 139 -9.78 7.23 8.48
N GLU A 140 -9.96 6.99 9.78
CA GLU A 140 -11.19 7.24 10.52
C GLU A 140 -11.11 8.46 11.46
N GLU A 141 -9.94 9.09 11.60
CA GLU A 141 -9.71 10.13 12.61
C GLU A 141 -9.06 11.39 12.02
N ILE A 142 -9.82 12.50 12.11
CA ILE A 142 -9.35 13.85 11.81
C ILE A 142 -8.89 14.52 13.10
N ALA A 143 -7.77 15.24 13.04
CA ALA A 143 -7.19 15.94 14.18
C ALA A 143 -8.15 17.00 14.76
N ASP A 144 -8.16 17.14 16.09
CA ASP A 144 -9.00 18.14 16.80
C ASP A 144 -8.74 19.57 16.34
N ASP A 145 -7.50 19.87 15.96
CA ASP A 145 -7.00 21.17 15.52
C ASP A 145 -6.79 21.26 14.00
N ALA A 146 -7.36 20.32 13.24
CA ALA A 146 -7.39 20.41 11.77
C ALA A 146 -7.97 21.75 11.31
N SER A 147 -9.02 22.24 11.98
CA SER A 147 -9.53 23.60 11.86
C SER A 147 -9.92 24.21 13.22
N ALA A 148 -9.92 25.53 13.32
CA ALA A 148 -10.37 26.24 14.52
C ALA A 148 -11.88 26.02 14.79
N GLU A 149 -12.66 25.86 13.72
CA GLU A 149 -14.10 25.60 13.78
C GLU A 149 -14.38 24.18 14.30
N LEU A 150 -13.68 23.17 13.79
CA LEU A 150 -13.77 21.79 14.27
C LEU A 150 -13.42 21.69 15.76
N LYS A 151 -12.34 22.36 16.17
CA LYS A 151 -11.92 22.43 17.58
C LYS A 151 -13.00 23.01 18.48
N SER A 152 -13.66 24.07 18.02
CA SER A 152 -14.77 24.73 18.74
C SER A 152 -15.99 23.82 18.85
N ILE A 153 -16.35 23.14 17.75
CA ILE A 153 -17.46 22.17 17.69
C ILE A 153 -17.20 21.03 18.67
N ARG A 154 -16.03 20.37 18.60
CA ARG A 154 -15.65 19.27 19.50
C ARG A 154 -15.62 19.68 20.97
N ARG A 155 -15.15 20.90 21.28
CA ARG A 155 -15.23 21.45 22.64
C ARG A 155 -16.67 21.59 23.12
N THR A 156 -17.58 22.02 22.24
CA THR A 156 -19.00 22.17 22.55
C THR A 156 -19.64 20.81 22.78
N ILE A 157 -19.38 19.83 21.91
CA ILE A 157 -19.82 18.42 22.05
C ILE A 157 -19.40 17.86 23.41
N ARG A 158 -18.11 17.95 23.77
CA ARG A 158 -17.61 17.47 25.07
C ARG A 158 -18.31 18.15 26.25
N GLY A 159 -18.60 19.44 26.13
CA GLY A 159 -19.34 20.19 27.15
C GLY A 159 -20.79 19.74 27.28
N MET A 160 -21.45 19.44 26.16
CA MET A 160 -22.83 18.92 26.13
C MET A 160 -22.92 17.50 26.68
N ASP A 161 -21.99 16.62 26.30
CA ASP A 161 -21.87 15.27 26.85
C ASP A 161 -21.78 15.29 28.38
N ALA A 162 -20.94 16.17 28.93
CA ALA A 162 -20.80 16.32 30.37
C ALA A 162 -22.11 16.77 31.05
N ARG A 163 -22.83 17.73 30.43
CA ARG A 163 -24.13 18.21 30.94
C ARG A 163 -25.21 17.14 30.89
N ILE A 164 -25.29 16.38 29.80
CA ILE A 164 -26.25 15.28 29.65
C ILE A 164 -25.98 14.21 30.70
N ARG A 165 -24.71 13.82 30.89
CA ARG A 165 -24.33 12.83 31.90
C ARG A 165 -24.65 13.30 33.32
N ASP A 166 -24.40 14.56 33.67
CA ASP A 166 -24.76 15.12 34.97
C ASP A 166 -26.28 15.07 35.21
N GLN A 167 -27.07 15.44 34.20
CA GLN A 167 -28.53 15.39 34.30
C GLN A 167 -29.04 13.95 34.41
N LEU A 168 -28.48 13.01 33.62
CA LEU A 168 -28.84 11.60 33.70
C LEU A 168 -28.46 10.98 35.03
N ASN A 169 -27.33 11.35 35.63
CA ASN A 169 -26.95 10.88 36.95
C ASN A 169 -27.94 11.35 38.03
N LYS A 170 -28.47 12.58 37.92
CA LYS A 170 -29.55 13.05 38.79
C LYS A 170 -30.83 12.25 38.60
N THR A 171 -31.19 11.92 37.35
CA THR A 171 -32.34 11.06 37.05
C THR A 171 -32.13 9.63 37.57
N ILE A 172 -30.94 9.06 37.44
CA ILE A 172 -30.60 7.74 38.00
C ILE A 172 -30.76 7.74 39.51
N ALA A 173 -30.28 8.80 40.20
CA ALA A 173 -30.39 8.91 41.65
C ALA A 173 -31.85 9.02 42.14
N SER A 174 -32.76 9.60 41.35
CA SER A 174 -34.18 9.73 41.71
C SER A 174 -35.04 8.54 41.29
N SER A 175 -34.57 7.67 40.40
CA SER A 175 -35.37 6.59 39.79
C SER A 175 -34.66 5.23 39.74
N SER A 176 -33.69 4.98 40.62
CA SER A 176 -32.87 3.76 40.64
C SER A 176 -33.69 2.46 40.66
N ASP A 177 -34.81 2.45 41.38
CA ASP A 177 -35.67 1.27 41.54
C ASP A 177 -36.39 0.86 40.24
N MET A 178 -36.51 1.80 39.29
CA MET A 178 -37.16 1.61 37.99
C MET A 178 -36.18 1.12 36.92
N LEU A 179 -34.87 1.27 37.17
CA LEU A 179 -33.80 0.93 36.24
C LEU A 179 -33.37 -0.53 36.40
N ARG A 180 -32.95 -1.14 35.30
CA ARG A 180 -32.32 -2.47 35.35
C ARG A 180 -30.85 -2.38 35.75
N GLU A 181 -30.16 -1.38 35.23
CA GLU A 181 -28.77 -1.07 35.53
C GLU A 181 -28.65 0.45 35.70
N THR A 182 -27.89 0.90 36.71
CA THR A 182 -27.66 2.31 36.99
C THR A 182 -26.51 2.85 36.14
N ILE A 183 -26.56 2.59 34.83
CA ILE A 183 -25.56 3.06 33.87
C ILE A 183 -26.25 3.83 32.75
N VAL A 184 -25.58 4.88 32.29
CA VAL A 184 -25.98 5.59 31.07
C VAL A 184 -25.59 4.75 29.87
N THR A 185 -26.52 4.58 28.93
CA THR A 185 -26.31 3.81 27.69
C THR A 185 -26.54 4.69 26.48
N ILE A 186 -25.98 4.32 25.33
CA ILE A 186 -26.23 5.00 24.06
C ILE A 186 -27.01 4.06 23.13
N ARG A 187 -28.11 4.55 22.56
CA ARG A 187 -28.94 3.87 21.54
C ARG A 187 -29.23 4.83 20.41
N ASP A 188 -28.94 4.39 19.18
CA ASP A 188 -29.09 5.21 17.97
C ASP A 188 -28.45 6.61 18.09
N GLY A 189 -27.29 6.68 18.75
CA GLY A 189 -26.56 7.93 18.99
C GLY A 189 -27.15 8.83 20.08
N ARG A 190 -28.16 8.38 20.82
CA ARG A 190 -28.82 9.12 21.91
C ARG A 190 -28.53 8.52 23.26
N TYR A 191 -28.29 9.37 24.25
CA TYR A 191 -28.14 8.92 25.63
C TYR A 191 -29.48 8.50 26.22
N CYS A 192 -29.54 7.26 26.70
CA CYS A 192 -30.73 6.58 27.22
C CYS A 192 -30.43 5.86 28.54
N LEU A 193 -31.48 5.61 29.31
CA LEU A 193 -31.44 4.78 30.52
C LEU A 193 -32.15 3.43 30.29
N PRO A 194 -31.61 2.31 30.80
CA PRO A 194 -32.24 1.00 30.70
C PRO A 194 -33.34 0.83 31.77
N VAL A 195 -34.59 1.06 31.38
CA VAL A 195 -35.78 0.96 32.25
C VAL A 195 -36.38 -0.45 32.18
N ARG A 196 -36.79 -1.01 33.32
CA ARG A 196 -37.47 -2.31 33.38
C ARG A 196 -38.83 -2.24 32.69
N SER A 197 -39.24 -3.32 32.02
CA SER A 197 -40.49 -3.37 31.25
C SER A 197 -41.75 -2.99 32.04
N GLU A 198 -41.75 -3.26 33.35
CA GLU A 198 -42.84 -2.95 34.28
C GLU A 198 -43.06 -1.43 34.44
N PHE A 199 -41.99 -0.64 34.33
CA PHE A 199 -41.99 0.80 34.58
C PHE A 199 -41.97 1.64 33.29
N LYS A 200 -42.05 1.02 32.11
CA LYS A 200 -41.96 1.70 30.81
C LYS A 200 -43.02 2.80 30.60
N SER A 201 -44.21 2.61 31.18
CA SER A 201 -45.34 3.55 31.01
C SER A 201 -45.34 4.66 32.06
N SER A 202 -44.67 4.44 33.19
CA SER A 202 -44.56 5.41 34.29
C SER A 202 -43.31 6.29 34.18
N PHE A 203 -42.27 5.81 33.48
CA PHE A 203 -41.02 6.55 33.33
C PHE A 203 -41.19 7.67 32.28
N PRO A 204 -40.98 8.95 32.63
CA PRO A 204 -41.19 10.07 31.73
C PRO A 204 -40.07 10.16 30.68
N GLY A 205 -40.36 9.79 29.44
CA GLY A 205 -39.38 9.85 28.36
C GLY A 205 -39.86 9.21 27.06
N MET A 206 -38.96 9.17 26.08
CA MET A 206 -39.19 8.54 24.78
C MET A 206 -38.48 7.20 24.69
N ILE A 207 -39.19 6.16 24.25
CA ILE A 207 -38.60 4.83 24.01
C ILE A 207 -37.87 4.85 22.67
N HIS A 208 -36.59 4.51 22.66
CA HIS A 208 -35.78 4.37 21.44
C HIS A 208 -35.59 2.92 21.02
N ASP A 209 -35.36 2.03 21.99
CA ASP A 209 -35.05 0.63 21.69
C ASP A 209 -35.57 -0.30 22.80
N ARG A 210 -35.61 -1.60 22.51
CA ARG A 210 -35.98 -2.67 23.45
C ARG A 210 -34.98 -3.82 23.37
N SER A 211 -34.66 -4.41 24.52
CA SER A 211 -33.85 -5.63 24.59
C SER A 211 -34.51 -6.78 23.81
N SER A 212 -33.70 -7.69 23.26
CA SER A 212 -34.15 -8.91 22.57
C SER A 212 -35.09 -9.78 23.41
N THR A 213 -34.88 -9.84 24.73
CA THR A 213 -35.74 -10.56 25.68
C THR A 213 -37.01 -9.81 26.06
N GLY A 214 -37.21 -8.57 25.59
CA GLY A 214 -38.37 -7.73 25.89
C GLY A 214 -38.43 -7.16 27.32
N SER A 215 -37.47 -7.51 28.18
CA SER A 215 -37.45 -7.16 29.61
C SER A 215 -36.94 -5.75 29.93
N THR A 216 -36.31 -5.06 28.97
CA THR A 216 -35.70 -3.74 29.16
C THR A 216 -36.01 -2.83 27.99
N PHE A 217 -36.40 -1.60 28.30
CA PHE A 217 -36.65 -0.53 27.36
C PHE A 217 -35.57 0.54 27.54
N PHE A 218 -34.95 0.99 26.46
CA PHE A 218 -34.00 2.09 26.48
C PHE A 218 -34.78 3.38 26.26
N ILE A 219 -34.94 4.15 27.34
CA ILE A 219 -35.76 5.36 27.37
C ILE A 219 -34.85 6.57 27.50
N GLU A 220 -35.04 7.56 26.63
CA GLU A 220 -34.48 8.91 26.75
C GLU A 220 -35.35 9.73 27.70
N PRO A 221 -34.85 10.11 28.89
CA PRO A 221 -35.63 10.91 29.84
C PRO A 221 -35.99 12.28 29.27
N MET A 222 -37.19 12.77 29.61
CA MET A 222 -37.71 14.04 29.09
C MET A 222 -36.76 15.23 29.37
N GLU A 223 -36.04 15.19 30.49
CA GLU A 223 -35.11 16.24 30.92
C GLU A 223 -33.89 16.39 30.00
N VAL A 224 -33.54 15.36 29.24
CA VAL A 224 -32.36 15.37 28.35
C VAL A 224 -32.73 15.35 26.87
N VAL A 225 -34.02 15.27 26.50
CA VAL A 225 -34.47 15.25 25.10
C VAL A 225 -33.93 16.44 24.30
N ASN A 226 -34.04 17.64 24.85
CA ASN A 226 -33.53 18.85 24.18
C ASN A 226 -32.01 18.84 24.06
N LEU A 227 -31.31 18.40 25.10
CA LEU A 227 -29.84 18.34 25.11
C LEU A 227 -29.32 17.30 24.09
N ASN A 228 -29.96 16.14 23.99
CA ASN A 228 -29.63 15.12 22.99
C ASN A 228 -29.92 15.61 21.57
N ASN A 229 -31.05 16.29 21.35
CA ASN A 229 -31.35 16.88 20.03
C ASN A 229 -30.30 17.92 19.63
N GLU A 230 -29.94 18.84 20.53
CA GLU A 230 -28.87 19.80 20.31
C GLU A 230 -27.52 19.09 20.03
N LEU A 231 -27.18 18.05 20.80
CA LEU A 231 -25.96 17.28 20.62
C LEU A 231 -25.93 16.61 19.24
N SER A 232 -27.04 16.04 18.78
CA SER A 232 -27.17 15.51 17.42
C SER A 232 -26.94 16.59 16.35
N THR A 233 -27.41 17.82 16.56
CA THR A 233 -27.11 18.92 15.62
C THR A 233 -25.63 19.30 15.60
N TRP A 234 -24.93 19.22 16.73
CA TRP A 234 -23.49 19.46 16.78
C TRP A 234 -22.68 18.35 16.13
N PHE A 235 -23.08 17.09 16.28
CA PHE A 235 -22.47 15.99 15.52
C PHE A 235 -22.67 16.16 14.02
N ALA A 236 -23.85 16.61 13.56
CA ALA A 236 -24.05 16.93 12.14
C ALA A 236 -23.10 18.04 11.66
N LYS A 237 -22.97 19.13 12.44
CA LYS A 237 -22.00 20.21 12.15
C LYS A 237 -20.55 19.73 12.14
N GLU A 238 -20.19 18.80 13.01
CA GLU A 238 -18.86 18.18 13.01
C GLU A 238 -18.60 17.44 11.70
N GLN A 239 -19.55 16.65 11.22
CA GLN A 239 -19.42 15.93 9.94
C GLN A 239 -19.36 16.88 8.74
N ASP A 240 -20.14 17.96 8.76
CA ASP A 240 -20.08 19.00 7.72
C ASP A 240 -18.69 19.68 7.69
N GLU A 241 -18.14 20.02 8.86
CA GLU A 241 -16.82 20.63 8.98
C GLU A 241 -15.69 19.66 8.56
N ILE A 242 -15.78 18.39 8.94
CA ILE A 242 -14.86 17.34 8.46
C ILE A 242 -14.92 17.25 6.93
N SER A 243 -16.11 17.24 6.34
CA SER A 243 -16.29 17.18 4.89
C SER A 243 -15.68 18.39 4.18
N LYS A 244 -15.78 19.58 4.79
CA LYS A 244 -15.15 20.80 4.30
C LYS A 244 -13.62 20.73 4.36
N ILE A 245 -13.03 20.25 5.46
CA ILE A 245 -11.59 20.04 5.59
C ILE A 245 -11.08 19.09 4.50
N LEU A 246 -11.76 17.95 4.29
CA LEU A 246 -11.38 16.99 3.25
C LEU A 246 -11.48 17.59 1.84
N LYS A 247 -12.50 18.42 1.60
CA LYS A 247 -12.64 19.17 0.35
C LYS A 247 -11.49 20.17 0.15
N ASP A 248 -11.12 20.92 1.18
CA ASP A 248 -10.04 21.90 1.10
C ASP A 248 -8.69 21.23 0.82
N LEU A 249 -8.41 20.10 1.48
CA LEU A 249 -7.21 19.27 1.19
C LEU A 249 -7.23 18.72 -0.24
N SER A 250 -8.40 18.27 -0.73
CA SER A 250 -8.56 17.77 -2.10
C SER A 250 -8.31 18.89 -3.12
N LEU A 251 -8.81 20.09 -2.87
CA LEU A 251 -8.57 21.27 -3.71
C LEU A 251 -7.09 21.67 -3.72
N LEU A 252 -6.40 21.51 -2.60
CA LEU A 252 -4.96 21.76 -2.49
C LEU A 252 -4.15 20.75 -3.33
N LEU A 253 -4.60 19.50 -3.43
CA LEU A 253 -3.95 18.45 -4.23
C LEU A 253 -4.22 18.54 -5.74
N ALA A 254 -5.38 19.07 -6.14
CA ALA A 254 -5.82 19.03 -7.54
C ALA A 254 -4.78 19.59 -8.56
N PRO A 255 -4.06 20.70 -8.30
CA PRO A 255 -3.04 21.23 -9.21
C PRO A 255 -1.80 20.33 -9.36
N HIS A 256 -1.60 19.37 -8.46
CA HIS A 256 -0.41 18.52 -8.40
C HIS A 256 -0.66 17.09 -8.93
N THR A 257 -1.83 16.84 -9.50
CA THR A 257 -2.23 15.51 -10.01
C THR A 257 -1.25 14.93 -11.04
N GLU A 258 -0.74 15.74 -11.96
CA GLU A 258 0.27 15.32 -12.94
C GLU A 258 1.58 14.91 -12.26
N VAL A 259 2.04 15.71 -11.29
CA VAL A 259 3.27 15.43 -10.52
C VAL A 259 3.13 14.14 -9.71
N ILE A 260 2.02 13.99 -8.98
CA ILE A 260 1.71 12.77 -8.21
C ILE A 260 1.69 11.54 -9.12
N SER A 261 1.11 11.65 -10.33
CA SER A 261 1.11 10.55 -11.30
C SER A 261 2.51 10.24 -11.83
N ALA A 262 3.34 11.24 -12.08
CA ALA A 262 4.71 11.06 -12.55
C ALA A 262 5.57 10.39 -11.47
N ASP A 263 5.52 10.90 -10.23
CA ASP A 263 6.23 10.35 -9.08
C ASP A 263 5.81 8.90 -8.83
N PHE A 264 4.52 8.58 -8.91
CA PHE A 264 4.04 7.21 -8.79
C PHE A 264 4.72 6.26 -9.80
N LEU A 265 4.78 6.66 -11.07
CA LEU A 265 5.37 5.82 -12.12
C LEU A 265 6.88 5.64 -11.89
N LEU A 266 7.59 6.69 -11.49
CA LEU A 266 9.01 6.64 -11.17
C LEU A 266 9.26 5.72 -9.96
N LEU A 267 8.50 5.87 -8.87
CA LEU A 267 8.60 5.03 -7.68
C LEU A 267 8.27 3.57 -7.97
N LEU A 268 7.23 3.31 -8.77
CA LEU A 268 6.85 1.97 -9.22
C LEU A 268 7.99 1.31 -10.01
N ASP A 269 8.61 2.07 -10.90
CA ASP A 269 9.70 1.57 -11.73
C ASP A 269 10.96 1.32 -10.90
N LEU A 270 11.29 2.23 -9.97
CA LEU A 270 12.39 2.06 -9.03
C LEU A 270 12.20 0.81 -8.15
N ASP A 271 11.03 0.62 -7.51
CA ASP A 271 10.75 -0.58 -6.69
C ASP A 271 10.92 -1.85 -7.52
N PHE A 272 10.39 -1.87 -8.75
CA PHE A 272 10.54 -3.00 -9.67
C PHE A 272 12.00 -3.28 -10.05
N ILE A 273 12.79 -2.25 -10.36
CA ILE A 273 14.20 -2.40 -10.70
C ILE A 273 15.01 -2.89 -9.50
N PHE A 274 14.80 -2.31 -8.32
CA PHE A 274 15.45 -2.76 -7.08
C PHE A 274 15.04 -4.19 -6.69
N ALA A 275 13.82 -4.62 -7.01
CA ALA A 275 13.42 -6.02 -6.82
C ALA A 275 14.20 -6.99 -7.74
N LYS A 276 14.47 -6.62 -9.00
CA LYS A 276 15.35 -7.41 -9.89
C LYS A 276 16.76 -7.54 -9.31
N ALA A 277 17.29 -6.44 -8.78
CA ALA A 277 18.60 -6.42 -8.12
C ALA A 277 18.62 -7.27 -6.83
N ALA A 278 17.58 -7.19 -6.01
CA ALA A 278 17.44 -8.01 -4.81
C ALA A 278 17.37 -9.51 -5.14
N LEU A 279 16.59 -9.88 -6.17
CA LEU A 279 16.54 -11.25 -6.68
C LEU A 279 17.91 -11.72 -7.19
N SER A 280 18.61 -10.87 -7.95
CA SER A 280 19.97 -11.13 -8.44
C SER A 280 20.93 -11.44 -7.28
N ARG A 281 20.95 -10.59 -6.26
CA ARG A 281 21.74 -10.80 -5.04
C ARG A 281 21.38 -12.11 -4.32
N LYS A 282 20.09 -12.41 -4.18
CA LYS A 282 19.59 -13.63 -3.52
C LYS A 282 20.01 -14.90 -4.24
N MET A 283 20.04 -14.88 -5.57
CA MET A 283 20.48 -16.00 -6.40
C MET A 283 22.01 -16.06 -6.57
N ASN A 284 22.74 -15.03 -6.13
CA ASN A 284 24.15 -14.82 -6.47
C ASN A 284 24.38 -14.82 -8.00
N ALA A 285 23.49 -14.13 -8.72
CA ALA A 285 23.43 -14.09 -10.17
C ALA A 285 24.28 -12.94 -10.75
N THR A 286 24.57 -13.03 -12.04
CA THR A 286 25.41 -12.08 -12.77
C THR A 286 24.74 -11.59 -14.04
N GLU A 287 25.14 -10.42 -14.53
CA GLU A 287 24.62 -9.87 -15.78
C GLU A 287 25.03 -10.76 -16.97
N PRO A 288 24.06 -11.29 -17.75
CA PRO A 288 24.39 -12.03 -18.97
C PRO A 288 24.91 -11.11 -20.07
N LEU A 289 25.94 -11.57 -20.79
CA LEU A 289 26.49 -10.86 -21.94
C LEU A 289 25.80 -11.29 -23.24
N PHE A 290 25.17 -10.33 -23.93
CA PHE A 290 24.53 -10.55 -25.23
C PHE A 290 25.51 -10.30 -26.37
N GLN A 291 26.45 -11.24 -26.57
CA GLN A 291 27.49 -11.16 -27.60
C GLN A 291 27.47 -12.37 -28.55
N GLY A 292 27.41 -12.12 -29.86
CA GLY A 292 27.43 -13.18 -30.87
C GLY A 292 26.14 -14.01 -30.91
N LYS A 293 26.20 -15.15 -31.59
CA LYS A 293 25.09 -16.10 -31.75
C LYS A 293 25.41 -17.44 -31.10
N TYR A 294 25.90 -17.39 -29.87
CA TYR A 294 26.29 -18.59 -29.11
C TYR A 294 25.82 -18.47 -27.66
N ILE A 295 25.67 -19.62 -27.01
CA ILE A 295 25.39 -19.73 -25.58
C ILE A 295 26.67 -20.20 -24.91
N GLN A 296 27.06 -19.52 -23.84
CA GLN A 296 28.14 -19.97 -22.97
C GLN A 296 27.73 -19.77 -21.51
N LEU A 297 27.52 -20.89 -20.82
CA LEU A 297 27.26 -20.93 -19.39
C LEU A 297 28.50 -21.45 -18.67
N LYS A 298 28.90 -20.74 -17.61
CA LYS A 298 30.03 -21.10 -16.76
C LYS A 298 29.56 -21.31 -15.33
N SER A 299 29.74 -22.51 -14.79
CA SER A 299 29.32 -22.90 -13.45
C SER A 299 27.85 -22.56 -13.14
N ALA A 300 26.97 -22.65 -14.15
CA ALA A 300 25.57 -22.26 -14.05
C ALA A 300 24.79 -23.21 -13.14
N ARG A 301 23.92 -22.64 -12.29
CA ARG A 301 23.09 -23.38 -11.34
C ARG A 301 21.63 -23.11 -11.64
N HIS A 302 20.80 -24.15 -11.67
CA HIS A 302 19.37 -23.98 -11.86
C HIS A 302 18.77 -23.20 -10.66
N PRO A 303 18.14 -22.04 -10.87
CA PRO A 303 17.76 -21.11 -9.78
C PRO A 303 16.65 -21.65 -8.86
N LEU A 304 15.82 -22.57 -9.37
CA LEU A 304 14.76 -23.22 -8.59
C LEU A 304 15.21 -24.46 -7.79
N ILE A 305 16.50 -24.83 -7.86
CA ILE A 305 17.06 -25.93 -7.08
C ILE A 305 17.87 -25.33 -5.92
N ASP A 306 17.74 -25.90 -4.74
CA ASP A 306 18.50 -25.50 -3.55
C ASP A 306 20.00 -25.32 -3.89
N PRO A 307 20.58 -24.12 -3.67
CA PRO A 307 21.98 -23.82 -3.98
C PRO A 307 22.98 -24.81 -3.36
N LYS A 308 22.63 -25.43 -2.23
CA LYS A 308 23.48 -26.44 -1.56
C LYS A 308 23.42 -27.82 -2.22
N LYS A 309 22.38 -28.10 -3.02
CA LYS A 309 22.15 -29.40 -3.68
C LYS A 309 22.44 -29.37 -5.17
N VAL A 310 22.26 -28.21 -5.81
CA VAL A 310 22.46 -28.07 -7.26
C VAL A 310 23.94 -28.20 -7.62
N VAL A 311 24.22 -29.05 -8.61
CA VAL A 311 25.56 -29.19 -9.20
C VAL A 311 25.68 -28.19 -10.35
N PRO A 312 26.72 -27.34 -10.38
CA PRO A 312 26.91 -26.38 -11.46
C PRO A 312 27.25 -27.06 -12.78
N ILE A 313 26.86 -26.44 -13.90
CA ILE A 313 27.15 -26.93 -15.25
C ILE A 313 27.92 -25.89 -16.08
N ASP A 314 28.83 -26.38 -16.91
CA ASP A 314 29.46 -25.62 -18.00
C ASP A 314 28.87 -26.09 -19.33
N LEU A 315 28.45 -25.16 -20.18
CA LEU A 315 27.85 -25.48 -21.48
C LEU A 315 28.22 -24.42 -22.51
N THR A 316 28.64 -24.86 -23.69
CA THR A 316 28.86 -23.99 -24.86
C THR A 316 28.05 -24.53 -26.03
N LEU A 317 27.45 -23.66 -26.85
CA LEU A 317 26.73 -24.04 -28.07
C LEU A 317 26.77 -22.87 -29.06
N GLY A 318 26.96 -23.13 -30.37
CA GLY A 318 26.96 -22.10 -31.42
C GLY A 318 28.32 -21.46 -31.72
N ARG A 319 29.42 -22.06 -31.23
CA ARG A 319 30.80 -21.66 -31.58
C ARG A 319 31.43 -22.65 -32.56
N GLU A 320 31.86 -23.80 -32.04
CA GLU A 320 32.49 -24.87 -32.83
C GLU A 320 31.46 -25.91 -33.31
N TYR A 321 30.31 -25.98 -32.65
CA TYR A 321 29.22 -26.91 -32.93
C TYR A 321 27.87 -26.27 -32.62
N ASP A 322 26.87 -26.63 -33.42
CA ASP A 322 25.49 -26.13 -33.30
C ASP A 322 24.51 -27.17 -32.72
N LEU A 323 24.98 -28.41 -32.50
CA LEU A 323 24.19 -29.51 -31.96
C LEU A 323 24.92 -30.18 -30.79
N LEU A 324 24.26 -30.21 -29.63
CA LEU A 324 24.73 -30.93 -28.45
C LEU A 324 23.79 -32.11 -28.15
N VAL A 325 24.31 -33.34 -28.20
CA VAL A 325 23.55 -34.55 -27.86
C VAL A 325 23.84 -34.95 -26.41
N ILE A 326 22.85 -34.81 -25.53
CA ILE A 326 22.98 -35.15 -24.11
C ILE A 326 22.51 -36.59 -23.88
N THR A 327 23.43 -37.50 -23.58
CA THR A 327 23.15 -38.90 -23.22
C THR A 327 23.42 -39.17 -21.73
N GLY A 328 22.91 -40.27 -21.20
CA GLY A 328 23.12 -40.66 -19.79
C GLY A 328 21.86 -41.22 -19.12
N PRO A 329 21.95 -41.69 -17.86
CA PRO A 329 20.79 -42.19 -17.12
C PRO A 329 19.74 -41.09 -16.90
N ASN A 330 18.48 -41.46 -16.69
CA ASN A 330 17.38 -40.48 -16.55
C ASN A 330 17.56 -39.52 -15.37
N THR A 331 18.23 -39.95 -14.31
CA THR A 331 18.56 -39.14 -13.13
C THR A 331 19.83 -38.29 -13.29
N GLY A 332 20.52 -38.37 -14.44
CA GLY A 332 21.81 -37.70 -14.69
C GLY A 332 21.71 -36.20 -15.02
N GLY A 333 20.64 -35.51 -14.64
CA GLY A 333 20.54 -34.05 -14.80
C GLY A 333 20.23 -33.53 -16.20
N LYS A 334 19.98 -34.39 -17.20
CA LYS A 334 19.74 -34.00 -18.61
C LYS A 334 18.63 -32.95 -18.76
N THR A 335 17.47 -33.19 -18.15
CA THR A 335 16.34 -32.26 -18.18
C THR A 335 16.64 -30.97 -17.44
N VAL A 336 17.39 -31.04 -16.33
CA VAL A 336 17.80 -29.86 -15.56
C VAL A 336 18.71 -28.99 -16.41
N THR A 337 19.70 -29.57 -17.10
CA THR A 337 20.59 -28.84 -18.02
C THR A 337 19.81 -28.09 -19.10
N LEU A 338 18.88 -28.76 -19.79
CA LEU A 338 18.05 -28.12 -20.82
C LEU A 338 17.16 -27.02 -20.25
N LYS A 339 16.56 -27.25 -19.08
CA LYS A 339 15.75 -26.23 -18.39
C LYS A 339 16.59 -25.03 -17.97
N THR A 340 17.80 -25.24 -17.43
CA THR A 340 18.70 -24.15 -17.04
C THR A 340 19.02 -23.26 -18.24
N VAL A 341 19.40 -23.85 -19.39
CA VAL A 341 19.69 -23.08 -20.60
C VAL A 341 18.48 -22.26 -21.05
N GLY A 342 17.32 -22.90 -21.22
CA GLY A 342 16.12 -22.20 -21.68
C GLY A 342 15.62 -21.15 -20.69
N LEU A 343 15.67 -21.45 -19.39
CA LEU A 343 15.24 -20.52 -18.35
C LEU A 343 16.15 -19.30 -18.27
N PHE A 344 17.46 -19.48 -18.36
CA PHE A 344 18.43 -18.38 -18.38
C PHE A 344 18.27 -17.49 -19.60
N GLU A 345 17.94 -18.06 -20.77
CA GLU A 345 17.61 -17.27 -21.95
C GLU A 345 16.38 -16.39 -21.71
N LEU A 346 15.29 -16.95 -21.15
CA LEU A 346 14.08 -16.19 -20.81
C LEU A 346 14.36 -15.11 -19.76
N MET A 347 15.11 -15.42 -18.71
CA MET A 347 15.47 -14.49 -17.66
C MET A 347 16.33 -13.35 -18.20
N GLY A 348 17.36 -13.67 -18.98
CA GLY A 348 18.23 -12.70 -19.63
C GLY A 348 17.42 -11.75 -20.52
N MET A 349 16.54 -12.29 -21.36
CA MET A 349 15.63 -11.52 -22.22
C MET A 349 14.60 -10.69 -21.44
N ALA A 350 14.40 -10.95 -20.16
CA ALA A 350 13.53 -10.17 -19.27
C ALA A 350 14.29 -9.14 -18.42
N GLY A 351 15.60 -8.98 -18.64
CA GLY A 351 16.44 -8.07 -17.86
C GLY A 351 16.76 -8.57 -16.44
N LEU A 352 16.61 -9.87 -16.20
CA LEU A 352 17.02 -10.53 -14.97
C LEU A 352 18.45 -11.06 -15.13
N HIS A 353 19.22 -10.98 -14.05
CA HIS A 353 20.54 -11.61 -13.96
C HIS A 353 20.38 -13.13 -13.83
N ILE A 354 21.41 -13.88 -14.25
CA ILE A 354 21.42 -15.35 -14.28
C ILE A 354 22.56 -15.98 -13.51
#